data_AF-A0A8J6NDV8-F1
#
_entry.id   AF-A0A8J6NDV8-F1
#
_cell.length_a   1.000
_cell.length_b   1.000
_cell.length_c   1.000
_cell.angle_alpha   90.00
_cell.angle_beta   90.00
_cell.angle_gamma   90.00
#
_symmetry.space_group_name_H-M   'P 1'
#
loop_
_entity.id
_entity.type
_entity.pdbx_description
1 polymer ?
#
loop_
_entity_poly.entity_id
_entity_poly.type
_entity_poly.pdbx_seq_one_letter_code
_entity_poly.pdbx_strand_id
1 'polypeptide(L)'
;MGISVFHDFLVKSPDFSCARLQVDNFLKKTTLIRYASVCCDESSSCSAEEPEFWDRLERGIAENRKRVSSLIGELELCGHSSLHDLASFKQGFESKILHTVTHMLDGFIGVDSACYNLIEDSHWLKDSLRKEILAHPKQYWLVHVVAGGLQEAVLHETPIAAIPEK
;
A
#
# COMPACT_ATOMS: atom_id res chain seq x y z
N MET A 1 -7.24 -16.31 14.83
CA MET A 1 -6.19 -16.18 13.79
C MET A 1 -6.07 -14.70 13.48
N GLY A 2 -4.90 -14.10 13.68
CA GLY A 2 -4.68 -12.71 13.27
C GLY A 2 -4.68 -12.59 11.75
N ILE A 3 -5.20 -11.49 11.22
CA ILE A 3 -5.09 -11.17 9.80
C ILE A 3 -3.63 -10.76 9.56
N SER A 4 -2.96 -11.44 8.62
CA SER A 4 -1.66 -11.02 8.12
C SER A 4 -1.86 -10.14 6.89
N VAL A 5 -1.15 -9.01 6.84
CA VAL A 5 -1.13 -8.10 5.71
C VAL A 5 0.20 -8.27 5.00
N PHE A 6 0.18 -8.20 3.66
CA PHE A 6 1.37 -8.38 2.83
C PHE A 6 1.62 -7.12 2.01
N HIS A 7 2.89 -6.73 1.92
CA HIS A 7 3.33 -5.60 1.11
C HIS A 7 4.58 -5.98 0.33
N ASP A 8 4.70 -5.49 -0.89
CA ASP A 8 5.96 -5.44 -1.61
C ASP A 8 6.52 -4.02 -1.57
N PHE A 9 7.74 -3.85 -1.08
CA PHE A 9 8.45 -2.57 -1.07
C PHE A 9 9.48 -2.53 -2.18
N LEU A 10 9.31 -1.62 -3.14
CA LEU A 10 10.34 -1.30 -4.12
C LEU A 10 11.37 -0.37 -3.49
N VAL A 11 12.62 -0.82 -3.44
CA VAL A 11 13.74 -0.08 -2.86
C VAL A 11 14.96 -0.11 -3.77
N LYS A 12 15.80 0.92 -3.64
CA LYS A 12 17.12 0.96 -4.30
C LYS A 12 18.17 0.49 -3.31
N SER A 13 18.77 -0.66 -3.55
CA SER A 13 19.72 -1.31 -2.65
C SER A 13 20.69 -2.23 -3.40
N PRO A 14 21.96 -2.33 -2.98
CA PRO A 14 22.93 -3.25 -3.61
C PRO A 14 22.66 -4.73 -3.28
N ASP A 15 21.98 -5.02 -2.16
CA ASP A 15 21.67 -6.37 -1.69
C ASP A 15 20.42 -6.38 -0.81
N PHE A 16 19.91 -7.59 -0.54
CA PHE A 16 18.72 -7.80 0.29
C PHE A 16 18.91 -7.31 1.73
N SER A 17 20.09 -7.49 2.33
CA SER A 17 20.32 -7.09 3.73
C SER A 17 20.17 -5.58 3.92
N CYS A 18 20.72 -4.80 2.97
CA CYS A 18 20.55 -3.35 2.90
C CYS A 18 19.11 -2.96 2.55
N ALA A 19 18.44 -3.72 1.69
CA ALA A 19 17.06 -3.47 1.26
C ALA A 19 16.10 -3.61 2.45
N ARG A 20 16.22 -4.71 3.20
CA ARG A 20 15.50 -4.97 4.45
C ARG A 20 15.70 -3.84 5.45
N LEU A 21 16.93 -3.40 5.66
CA LEU A 21 17.21 -2.34 6.64
C LEU A 21 16.51 -1.02 6.28
N GLN A 22 16.40 -0.68 5.00
CA GLN A 22 15.65 0.49 4.55
C GLN A 22 14.15 0.37 4.88
N VAL A 23 13.54 -0.78 4.56
CA VAL A 23 12.13 -1.05 4.83
C VAL A 23 11.83 -1.06 6.33
N ASP A 24 12.66 -1.73 7.13
CA ASP A 24 12.54 -1.75 8.59
C ASP A 24 12.64 -0.34 9.18
N ASN A 25 13.58 0.48 8.70
CA ASN A 25 13.76 1.85 9.16
C ASN A 25 12.57 2.74 8.78
N PHE A 26 12.03 2.55 7.57
CA PHE A 26 10.83 3.27 7.13
C PHE A 26 9.62 2.90 8.01
N LEU A 27 9.35 1.61 8.20
CA LEU A 27 8.22 1.12 9.00
C LEU A 27 8.34 1.48 10.50
N LYS A 28 9.55 1.59 11.04
CA LYS A 28 9.77 2.07 12.42
C LYS A 28 9.51 3.58 12.59
N LYS A 29 9.72 4.36 11.53
CA LYS A 29 9.63 5.83 11.58
C LYS A 29 8.25 6.34 11.17
N THR A 30 7.55 5.62 10.30
CA THR A 30 6.22 6.04 9.87
C THR A 30 5.25 6.01 11.04
N THR A 31 4.44 7.06 11.17
CA THR A 31 3.39 7.16 12.20
C THR A 31 2.01 6.81 11.64
N LEU A 32 1.91 6.55 10.34
CA LEU A 32 0.64 6.33 9.64
C LEU A 32 0.13 4.89 9.81
N ILE A 33 1.07 3.93 9.90
CA ILE A 33 0.78 2.52 10.12
C ILE A 33 1.76 1.94 11.16
N ARG A 34 1.25 1.08 12.04
CA ARG A 34 2.02 0.34 13.04
C ARG A 34 1.52 -1.08 13.15
N TYR A 35 2.37 -1.99 12.70
CA TYR A 35 2.14 -3.42 12.82
C TYR A 35 2.66 -3.94 14.15
N ALA A 36 1.99 -4.95 14.69
CA ALA A 36 2.42 -5.63 15.90
C ALA A 36 3.73 -6.39 15.67
N SER A 37 3.85 -6.98 14.48
CA SER A 37 5.07 -7.57 13.99
C SER A 37 5.23 -7.31 12.50
N VAL A 38 6.47 -7.19 12.07
CA VAL A 38 6.89 -7.05 10.68
C VAL A 38 8.01 -8.04 10.45
N CYS A 39 7.92 -8.80 9.37
CA CYS A 39 8.97 -9.70 8.92
C CYS A 39 9.24 -9.44 7.43
N CYS A 40 10.47 -9.11 7.06
CA CYS A 40 10.89 -9.11 5.67
C CYS A 40 11.31 -10.53 5.28
N ASP A 41 10.58 -11.14 4.34
CA ASP A 41 10.83 -12.51 3.88
C ASP A 41 11.77 -12.48 2.67
N GLU A 42 13.03 -12.89 2.87
CA GLU A 42 14.04 -12.97 1.81
C GLU A 42 13.65 -13.96 0.71
N SER A 43 13.09 -15.11 1.08
CA SER A 43 12.75 -16.17 0.13
C SER A 43 11.61 -15.78 -0.81
N SER A 44 10.77 -14.86 -0.34
CA SER A 44 9.71 -14.26 -1.13
C SER A 44 10.09 -12.88 -1.63
N SER A 45 11.33 -12.39 -1.49
CA SER A 45 11.78 -11.11 -2.06
C SER A 45 12.48 -11.34 -3.40
N CYS A 46 12.52 -10.35 -4.28
CA CYS A 46 13.19 -10.51 -5.59
C CYS A 46 14.00 -9.28 -6.00
N SER A 47 15.17 -9.54 -6.59
CA SER A 47 16.01 -8.56 -7.26
C SER A 47 15.42 -8.19 -8.63
N ALA A 48 15.67 -6.96 -9.11
CA ALA A 48 15.27 -6.57 -10.47
C ALA A 48 16.04 -7.27 -11.60
N GLU A 49 17.03 -8.09 -11.25
CA GLU A 49 17.66 -9.03 -12.19
C GLU A 49 16.83 -10.31 -12.42
N GLU A 50 15.87 -10.59 -11.54
CA GLU A 50 15.06 -11.80 -11.63
C GLU A 50 13.91 -11.65 -12.64
N PRO A 51 13.57 -12.71 -13.40
CA PRO A 51 12.53 -12.63 -14.42
C PRO A 51 11.15 -12.22 -13.89
N GLU A 52 10.80 -12.63 -12.67
CA GLU A 52 9.50 -12.34 -12.04
C GLU A 52 9.35 -10.92 -11.49
N PHE A 53 10.43 -10.13 -11.41
CA PHE A 53 10.41 -8.81 -10.76
C PHE A 53 9.35 -7.89 -11.35
N TRP A 54 9.33 -7.75 -12.67
CA TRP A 54 8.42 -6.82 -13.35
C TRP A 54 6.97 -7.26 -13.23
N ASP A 55 6.70 -8.55 -13.45
CA ASP A 55 5.35 -9.11 -13.33
C ASP A 55 4.78 -8.92 -11.92
N ARG A 56 5.65 -9.02 -10.91
CA ARG A 56 5.26 -8.79 -9.52
C ARG A 56 5.03 -7.32 -9.19
N LEU A 57 5.95 -6.45 -9.58
CA LEU A 57 5.81 -5.00 -9.39
C LEU A 57 4.53 -4.48 -10.07
N GLU A 58 4.31 -4.86 -11.32
CA GLU A 58 3.15 -4.42 -12.09
C GLU A 58 1.85 -4.97 -11.50
N ARG A 59 1.84 -6.21 -10.99
CA ARG A 59 0.70 -6.78 -10.28
C ARG A 59 0.38 -6.02 -8.99
N GLY A 60 1.39 -5.70 -8.19
CA GLY A 60 1.21 -4.93 -6.95
C GLY A 60 0.65 -3.53 -7.23
N ILE A 61 1.18 -2.85 -8.25
CA ILE A 61 0.66 -1.54 -8.70
C ILE A 61 -0.77 -1.67 -9.24
N ALA A 62 -1.08 -2.73 -9.98
CA ALA A 62 -2.42 -2.98 -10.50
C ALA A 62 -3.44 -3.20 -9.37
N GLU A 63 -3.08 -3.96 -8.33
CA GLU A 63 -3.94 -4.15 -7.15
C GLU A 63 -4.14 -2.85 -6.37
N ASN A 64 -3.11 -2.00 -6.23
CA ASN A 64 -3.27 -0.64 -5.67
C ASN A 64 -4.30 0.18 -6.45
N ARG A 65 -4.20 0.20 -7.79
CA ARG A 65 -5.15 0.94 -8.65
C ARG A 65 -6.56 0.40 -8.54
N LYS A 66 -6.70 -0.92 -8.55
CA LYS A 66 -7.99 -1.60 -8.39
C LYS A 66 -8.62 -1.27 -7.04
N ARG A 67 -7.83 -1.22 -5.95
CA ARG A 67 -8.31 -0.81 -4.62
C ARG A 67 -8.85 0.63 -4.63
N VAL A 68 -8.13 1.57 -5.25
CA VAL A 68 -8.61 2.95 -5.44
C VAL A 68 -9.90 2.99 -6.24
N SER A 69 -9.97 2.28 -7.38
CA SER A 69 -11.18 2.19 -8.19
C SER A 69 -12.38 1.62 -7.43
N SER A 70 -12.16 0.58 -6.62
CA SER A 70 -13.22 0.01 -5.79
C SER A 70 -13.75 0.99 -4.74
N LEU A 71 -12.85 1.70 -4.05
CA LEU A 71 -13.24 2.72 -3.07
C LEU A 71 -13.99 3.90 -3.71
N ILE A 72 -13.59 4.33 -4.90
CA ILE A 72 -14.34 5.33 -5.67
C ILE A 72 -15.73 4.80 -6.03
N GLY A 73 -15.83 3.55 -6.48
CA GLY A 73 -17.14 2.92 -6.75
C GLY A 73 -18.04 2.84 -5.51
N GLU A 74 -17.47 2.64 -4.31
CA GLU A 74 -18.23 2.70 -3.05
C GLU A 74 -18.80 4.10 -2.77
N LEU A 75 -18.04 5.16 -3.07
CA LEU A 75 -18.54 6.54 -2.96
C LEU A 75 -19.67 6.81 -3.97
N GLU A 76 -19.54 6.32 -5.20
CA GLU A 76 -20.58 6.42 -6.23
C GLU A 76 -21.87 5.72 -5.80
N LEU A 77 -21.77 4.54 -5.18
CA LEU A 77 -22.92 3.81 -4.60
C LEU A 77 -23.58 4.56 -3.43
N CYS A 78 -22.81 5.39 -2.72
CA CYS A 78 -23.34 6.29 -1.69
C CYS A 78 -23.98 7.57 -2.28
N GLY A 79 -23.97 7.73 -3.60
CA GLY A 79 -24.55 8.88 -4.30
C GLY A 79 -23.57 10.02 -4.59
N HIS A 80 -22.27 9.82 -4.37
CA HIS A 80 -21.23 10.83 -4.60
C HIS A 80 -20.52 10.55 -5.93
N SER A 81 -20.78 11.38 -6.94
CA SER A 81 -20.24 11.19 -8.30
C SER A 81 -19.47 12.41 -8.83
N SER A 82 -19.42 13.49 -8.06
CA SER A 82 -18.75 14.73 -8.42
C SER A 82 -17.98 15.35 -7.26
N LEU A 83 -16.99 16.19 -7.57
CA LEU A 83 -16.26 16.96 -6.55
C LEU A 83 -17.15 17.95 -5.79
N HIS A 84 -18.30 18.34 -6.35
CA HIS A 84 -19.26 19.20 -5.66
C HIS A 84 -19.92 18.50 -4.47
N ASP A 85 -20.01 17.17 -4.52
CA ASP A 85 -20.65 16.37 -3.47
C ASP A 85 -19.83 16.36 -2.18
N LEU A 86 -18.52 16.62 -2.27
CA LEU A 86 -17.58 16.64 -1.13
C LEU A 86 -18.03 17.54 0.02
N ALA A 87 -18.67 18.67 -0.27
CA ALA A 87 -19.17 19.60 0.75
C ALA A 87 -20.33 19.01 1.59
N SER A 88 -20.97 17.95 1.09
CA SER A 88 -22.13 17.29 1.71
C SER A 88 -21.77 15.98 2.42
N PHE A 89 -20.50 15.57 2.40
CA PHE A 89 -20.05 14.31 3.00
C PHE A 89 -20.38 14.28 4.48
N LYS A 90 -21.00 13.18 4.91
CA LYS A 90 -21.21 12.93 6.33
C LYS A 90 -19.91 12.44 6.94
N GLN A 91 -19.60 12.95 8.14
CA GLN A 91 -18.54 12.37 8.96
C GLN A 91 -18.87 10.90 9.26
N GLY A 92 -17.88 10.02 9.13
CA GLY A 92 -18.05 8.59 9.26
C GLY A 92 -17.63 7.85 7.99
N PHE A 93 -18.38 6.83 7.61
CA PHE A 93 -18.02 5.87 6.56
C PHE A 93 -17.60 6.54 5.24
N GLU A 94 -18.43 7.42 4.66
CA GLU A 94 -18.17 8.10 3.39
C GLU A 94 -16.87 8.92 3.44
N SER A 95 -16.71 9.74 4.50
CA SER A 95 -15.48 10.52 4.71
C SER A 95 -14.23 9.66 4.93
N LYS A 96 -14.37 8.45 5.49
CA LYS A 96 -13.26 7.50 5.67
C LYS A 96 -12.84 6.87 4.36
N ILE A 97 -13.80 6.51 3.49
CA ILE A 97 -13.47 6.00 2.15
C ILE A 97 -12.67 7.05 1.38
N LEU A 98 -13.16 8.29 1.33
CA LEU A 98 -12.47 9.38 0.66
C LEU A 98 -11.07 9.61 1.24
N HIS A 99 -10.95 9.60 2.58
CA HIS A 99 -9.67 9.70 3.26
C HIS A 99 -8.68 8.61 2.83
N THR A 100 -9.11 7.34 2.78
CA THR A 100 -8.27 6.24 2.30
C THR A 100 -7.87 6.40 0.84
N VAL A 101 -8.79 6.85 -0.03
CA VAL A 101 -8.48 7.18 -1.43
C VAL A 101 -7.42 8.27 -1.50
N THR A 102 -7.59 9.36 -0.74
CA THR A 102 -6.62 10.45 -0.70
C THR A 102 -5.26 9.97 -0.20
N HIS A 103 -5.19 9.11 0.81
CA HIS A 103 -3.92 8.53 1.28
C HIS A 103 -3.20 7.72 0.20
N MET A 104 -3.93 6.89 -0.55
CA MET A 104 -3.36 6.15 -1.68
C MET A 104 -2.89 7.07 -2.82
N LEU A 105 -3.60 8.18 -3.06
CA LEU A 105 -3.22 9.13 -4.10
C LEU A 105 -2.05 10.03 -3.71
N ASP A 106 -1.92 10.35 -2.42
CA ASP A 106 -0.87 11.21 -1.84
C ASP A 106 0.42 10.43 -1.53
N GLY A 107 0.44 9.11 -1.73
CA GLY A 107 1.63 8.29 -1.52
C GLY A 107 1.83 7.86 -0.06
N PHE A 108 0.79 7.89 0.77
CA PHE A 108 0.85 7.38 2.13
C PHE A 108 0.61 5.87 2.18
N ILE A 109 1.60 5.15 2.70
CA ILE A 109 1.44 3.72 2.91
C ILE A 109 0.31 3.44 3.92
N GLY A 110 -0.56 2.51 3.56
CA GLY A 110 -1.65 2.02 4.39
C GLY A 110 -1.69 0.49 4.38
N VAL A 111 -2.53 -0.10 5.22
CA VAL A 111 -2.76 -1.56 5.19
C VAL A 111 -3.29 -2.05 3.85
N ASP A 112 -3.91 -1.15 3.08
CA ASP A 112 -4.49 -1.41 1.77
C ASP A 112 -3.48 -1.34 0.63
N SER A 113 -2.23 -0.98 0.91
CA SER A 113 -1.17 -0.88 -0.10
C SER A 113 -0.63 -2.27 -0.42
N ALA A 114 -0.85 -2.80 -1.62
CA ALA A 114 -0.21 -4.05 -2.05
C ALA A 114 1.28 -3.86 -2.36
N CYS A 115 1.62 -2.74 -3.02
CA CYS A 115 3.00 -2.38 -3.36
C CYS A 115 3.28 -0.93 -2.94
N TYR A 116 4.49 -0.66 -2.47
CA TYR A 116 4.94 0.68 -2.10
C TYR A 116 6.33 0.97 -2.67
N ASN A 117 6.44 2.04 -3.44
CA ASN A 117 7.68 2.56 -3.98
C ASN A 117 8.32 3.50 -2.97
N LEU A 118 9.26 2.98 -2.20
CA LEU A 118 9.96 3.72 -1.15
C LEU A 118 10.91 4.79 -1.72
N ILE A 119 11.30 4.67 -3.00
CA ILE A 119 12.22 5.61 -3.64
C ILE A 119 11.52 6.94 -3.97
N GLU A 120 10.23 6.87 -4.28
CA GLU A 120 9.42 8.02 -4.68
C GLU A 120 8.30 8.35 -3.68
N ASP A 121 8.27 7.69 -2.53
CA ASP A 121 7.19 7.76 -1.54
C ASP A 121 5.79 7.64 -2.18
N SER A 122 5.57 6.57 -2.95
CA SER A 122 4.38 6.46 -3.82
C SER A 122 3.87 5.02 -3.99
N HIS A 123 2.60 4.86 -4.35
CA HIS A 123 2.03 3.58 -4.79
C HIS A 123 2.26 3.29 -6.28
N TRP A 124 2.83 4.25 -6.99
CA TRP A 124 3.00 4.24 -8.43
C TRP A 124 4.48 4.18 -8.82
N LEU A 125 4.72 3.79 -10.06
CA LEU A 125 6.05 3.82 -10.67
C LEU A 125 6.07 4.88 -11.78
N LYS A 126 6.93 5.89 -11.66
CA LYS A 126 7.14 6.85 -12.74
C LYS A 126 8.00 6.26 -13.85
N ASP A 127 7.80 6.73 -15.08
CA ASP A 127 8.57 6.30 -16.25
C ASP A 127 10.08 6.55 -16.11
N SER A 128 10.47 7.62 -15.40
CA SER A 128 11.87 7.93 -15.11
C SER A 128 12.52 6.85 -14.27
N LEU A 129 11.86 6.43 -13.18
CA LEU A 129 12.36 5.37 -12.32
C LEU A 129 12.33 4.02 -13.03
N ARG A 130 11.29 3.74 -13.84
CA ARG A 130 11.26 2.54 -14.69
C ARG A 130 12.50 2.43 -15.58
N LYS A 131 12.87 3.52 -16.25
CA LYS A 131 14.09 3.58 -17.10
C LYS A 131 15.36 3.36 -16.28
N GLU A 132 15.42 3.90 -15.07
CA GLU A 132 16.58 3.74 -14.18
C GLU A 132 16.74 2.29 -13.71
N ILE A 133 15.65 1.62 -13.32
CA ILE A 133 15.66 0.20 -12.93
C ILE A 133 16.13 -0.67 -14.10
N LEU A 134 15.64 -0.41 -15.31
CA LEU A 134 16.07 -1.13 -16.52
C LEU A 134 17.56 -0.93 -16.81
N ALA A 135 18.10 0.26 -16.55
CA ALA A 135 19.51 0.54 -16.75
C ALA A 135 20.42 -0.09 -15.67
N HIS A 136 19.92 -0.24 -14.45
CA HIS A 136 20.70 -0.67 -13.28
C HIS A 136 19.98 -1.72 -12.42
N PRO A 137 19.55 -2.87 -12.97
CA PRO A 137 18.67 -3.82 -12.28
C PRO A 137 19.28 -4.38 -10.98
N LYS A 138 20.60 -4.55 -10.93
CA LYS A 138 21.37 -4.95 -9.74
C LYS A 138 21.14 -4.09 -8.49
N GLN A 139 20.63 -2.87 -8.67
CA GLN A 139 20.47 -1.90 -7.59
C GLN A 139 19.04 -1.85 -7.06
N TYR A 140 18.13 -2.73 -7.48
CA TYR A 140 16.73 -2.64 -7.13
C TYR A 140 16.17 -3.96 -6.64
N TRP A 141 15.32 -3.87 -5.63
CA TRP A 141 14.72 -5.02 -4.96
C TRP A 141 13.24 -4.75 -4.69
N LEU A 142 12.42 -5.78 -4.83
CA LEU A 142 11.13 -5.88 -4.15
C LEU A 142 11.32 -6.67 -2.86
N VAL A 143 11.19 -5.99 -1.73
CA VAL A 143 11.23 -6.60 -0.41
C VAL A 143 9.82 -7.01 -0.02
N HIS A 144 9.61 -8.31 0.15
CA HIS A 144 8.34 -8.82 0.64
C HIS A 144 8.24 -8.68 2.15
N VAL A 145 7.16 -8.05 2.60
CA VAL A 145 6.89 -7.81 4.01
C VAL A 145 5.62 -8.53 4.40
N VAL A 146 5.74 -9.38 5.41
CA VAL A 146 4.63 -9.98 6.14
C VAL A 146 4.43 -9.20 7.44
N ALA A 147 3.32 -8.49 7.53
CA ALA A 147 2.90 -7.78 8.72
C ALA A 147 1.86 -8.62 9.49
N GLY A 148 2.20 -9.02 10.71
CA GLY A 148 1.33 -9.82 11.57
C GLY A 148 0.62 -8.95 12.60
N GLY A 149 -0.72 -9.00 12.62
CA GLY A 149 -1.54 -8.27 13.60
C GLY A 149 -1.42 -6.75 13.48
N LEU A 150 -2.49 -6.09 13.05
CA LEU A 150 -2.55 -4.64 13.11
C LEU A 150 -2.60 -4.20 14.58
N GLN A 151 -1.56 -3.51 15.07
CA GLN A 151 -1.56 -2.97 16.43
C GLN A 151 -2.21 -1.59 16.46
N GLU A 152 -1.82 -0.73 15.52
CA GLU A 152 -2.48 0.54 15.22
C GLU A 152 -2.29 0.77 13.72
N ALA A 153 -3.36 0.92 12.95
CA ALA A 153 -3.27 1.83 11.81
C ALA A 153 -4.14 3.01 12.16
N VAL A 154 -3.96 4.13 11.45
CA VAL A 154 -5.05 5.08 11.29
C VAL A 154 -6.14 4.42 10.43
N LEU A 155 -6.74 3.37 10.99
CA LEU A 155 -7.91 2.67 10.50
C LEU A 155 -8.92 2.82 11.62
N HIS A 156 -9.85 3.73 11.43
CA HIS A 156 -10.99 3.80 12.30
C HIS A 156 -11.92 2.64 11.95
N GLU A 157 -11.85 1.55 12.73
CA GLU A 157 -12.75 0.40 12.64
C GLU A 157 -14.19 0.86 12.35
N THR A 158 -14.79 0.26 11.32
CA THR A 158 -16.20 0.45 11.02
C THR A 158 -16.99 -0.41 12.00
N PRO A 159 -17.92 0.13 12.81
CA PRO A 159 -18.85 -0.72 13.53
C PRO A 159 -19.67 -1.50 12.50
N ILE A 160 -19.67 -2.82 12.61
CA ILE A 160 -20.61 -3.67 11.88
C ILE A 160 -22.01 -3.20 12.31
N ALA A 161 -22.73 -2.55 11.40
CA ALA A 161 -24.12 -2.20 11.64
C ALA A 161 -24.88 -3.53 11.82
N ALA A 162 -25.40 -3.76 13.03
CA ALA A 162 -26.27 -4.89 13.31
C ALA A 162 -27.47 -4.85 12.36
N ILE A 163 -27.68 -5.94 11.64
CA ILE A 163 -28.88 -6.15 10.82
C ILE A 163 -30.05 -6.21 11.81
N PRO A 164 -31.10 -5.37 11.68
CA PRO A 164 -32.27 -5.50 12.52
C PRO A 164 -33.00 -6.79 12.15
N GLU A 165 -33.11 -7.72 13.10
CA GLU A 165 -34.00 -8.86 13.00
C GLU A 165 -35.44 -8.37 12.87
N LYS A 166 -36.17 -8.92 11.90
CA LYS A 166 -37.61 -8.72 11.71
C LYS A 166 -38.40 -9.63 12.64
#